data_AF-A0A942P6C2-F1
#
_entry.id   AF-A0A942P6C2-F1
#
_cell.length_a   1.000
_cell.length_b   1.000
_cell.length_c   1.000
_cell.angle_alpha   90.00
_cell.angle_beta   90.00
_cell.angle_gamma   90.00
#
_symmetry.space_group_name_H-M   'P 1'
#
loop_
_entity.id
_entity.type
_entity.pdbx_description
1 polymer ?
#
loop_
_entity_poly.entity_id
_entity_poly.type
_entity_poly.pdbx_seq_one_letter_code
_entity_poly.pdbx_strand_id
1 'polypeptide(L)' 'MDIIRQFKIPILLFLLGIFVTIFGAWMKIMHMAFADGVLTAGMLVKGIGVILAIVQLFKKTR' A
#
# COMPACT_ATOMS: atom_id res chain seq x y z
N MET A 1 -11.58 -20.53 8.41
CA MET A 1 -11.37 -19.07 8.22
C MET A 1 -10.88 -18.84 6.80
N ASP A 2 -11.76 -18.33 5.95
CA ASP A 2 -11.53 -18.19 4.50
C ASP A 2 -10.29 -17.37 4.18
N ILE A 3 -9.47 -17.87 3.26
CA ILE A 3 -8.25 -17.21 2.74
C ILE A 3 -8.52 -15.73 2.42
N ILE A 4 -9.70 -15.46 1.87
CA ILE A 4 -10.16 -14.13 1.46
C ILE A 4 -10.26 -13.15 2.65
N ARG A 5 -10.65 -13.63 3.85
CA ARG A 5 -10.76 -12.77 5.04
C ARG A 5 -9.40 -12.38 5.62
N GLN A 6 -8.40 -13.25 5.54
CA GLN A 6 -7.03 -12.95 6.00
C GLN A 6 -6.40 -11.86 5.13
N PHE A 7 -6.44 -12.03 3.80
CA PHE A 7 -5.78 -11.11 2.88
C PHE A 7 -6.55 -9.80 2.63
N LYS A 8 -7.78 -9.66 3.11
CA LYS A 8 -8.59 -8.45 2.91
C LYS A 8 -7.88 -7.18 3.38
N ILE A 9 -7.30 -7.19 4.58
CA ILE A 9 -6.61 -6.02 5.17
C ILE A 9 -5.34 -5.64 4.38
N PRO A 10 -4.37 -6.55 4.14
CA PRO A 10 -3.16 -6.20 3.39
C PRO A 10 -3.46 -5.81 1.94
N ILE A 11 -4.43 -6.43 1.28
CA ILE A 11 -4.87 -6.04 -0.06
C ILE A 11 -5.45 -4.62 -0.04
N LEU A 12 -6.30 -4.30 0.93
CA LEU A 12 -6.88 -2.96 1.05
C LEU A 12 -5.80 -1.89 1.27
N LEU A 13 -4.82 -2.15 2.14
CA LEU A 13 -3.67 -1.28 2.36
C LEU A 13 -2.82 -1.10 1.11
N PHE A 14 -2.57 -2.18 0.38
CA PHE A 14 -1.81 -2.13 -0.87
C PHE A 14 -2.53 -1.29 -1.93
N LEU A 15 -3.83 -1.50 -2.13
CA LEU A 15 -4.65 -0.73 -3.06
C LEU A 15 -4.75 0.75 -2.65
N LEU A 16 -4.91 1.03 -1.36
CA LEU A 16 -4.89 2.40 -0.84
C LEU A 16 -3.55 3.07 -1.13
N GLY A 17 -2.43 2.38 -0.88
CA GLY A 17 -1.11 2.86 -1.23
C GLY A 17 -0.96 3.12 -2.73
N ILE A 18 -1.53 2.29 -3.61
CA ILE A 18 -1.58 2.53 -5.06
C ILE A 18 -2.26 3.84 -5.37
N PHE A 19 -3.44 4.05 -4.82
CA PHE A 19 -4.18 5.28 -5.04
C PHE A 19 -3.41 6.52 -4.58
N VAL A 20 -2.83 6.48 -3.38
CA VAL A 20 -2.02 7.60 -2.83
C VAL A 20 -0.77 7.85 -3.67
N THR A 21 -0.07 6.81 -4.13
CA THR A 21 1.11 6.99 -5.00
C THR A 21 0.73 7.57 -6.36
N ILE A 22 -0.38 7.14 -6.96
CA ILE A 22 -0.86 7.71 -8.24
C ILE A 22 -1.19 9.20 -8.04
N PHE A 23 -1.89 9.53 -6.95
CA PHE A 23 -2.21 10.91 -6.61
C PHE A 23 -0.95 11.76 -6.36
N GLY A 24 0.02 11.24 -5.60
CA GLY A 24 1.30 11.92 -5.37
C GLY A 24 2.12 12.09 -6.66
N ALA A 25 2.12 11.10 -7.55
CA ALA A 25 2.76 11.20 -8.85
C ALA A 25 2.12 12.29 -9.72
N TRP A 26 0.79 12.38 -9.70
CA TRP A 26 0.06 13.46 -10.37
C TRP A 26 0.41 14.83 -9.78
N MET A 27 0.45 14.98 -8.45
CA MET A 27 0.90 16.21 -7.79
C MET A 27 2.34 16.59 -8.19
N LYS A 28 3.22 15.60 -8.35
CA LYS A 28 4.61 15.82 -8.77
C LYS A 28 4.70 16.33 -10.21
N ILE A 29 3.89 15.80 -11.11
CA ILE A 29 3.77 16.28 -12.50
C ILE A 29 3.22 17.72 -12.53
N MET A 30 2.28 18.04 -11.64
CA MET A 30 1.72 19.39 -11.50
C MET A 30 2.65 20.37 -10.75
N HIS A 31 3.87 19.95 -10.37
CA HIS A 31 4.82 20.75 -9.59
C HIS A 31 4.24 21.31 -8.27
N MET A 32 3.26 20.62 -7.69
CA MET A 32 2.66 21.04 -6.42
C MET A 32 3.67 20.86 -5.28
N ALA A 33 3.70 21.84 -4.37
CA ALA A 33 4.43 21.69 -3.12
C ALA A 33 3.95 20.42 -2.38
N PHE A 34 4.86 19.77 -1.65
CA PHE A 34 4.58 18.55 -0.87
C PHE A 34 4.36 17.25 -1.67
N ALA A 35 4.45 17.26 -3.01
CA ALA A 35 4.26 16.07 -3.84
C ALA A 35 5.15 14.88 -3.44
N ASP A 36 6.43 15.13 -3.14
CA ASP A 36 7.37 14.08 -2.71
C ASP A 36 6.99 13.46 -1.37
N GLY A 37 6.39 14.25 -0.46
CA GLY A 37 5.86 13.76 0.81
C GLY A 37 4.69 12.80 0.61
N VAL A 38 3.75 13.15 -0.27
CA VAL A 38 2.59 12.30 -0.62
C VAL A 38 3.04 11.02 -1.32
N LEU A 39 3.99 11.11 -2.25
CA LEU A 39 4.61 9.95 -2.92
C LEU A 39 5.26 9.00 -1.92
N THR A 40 6.04 9.55 -0.98
CA THR A 40 6.73 8.77 0.06
C THR A 40 5.71 8.08 0.96
N ALA A 41 4.67 8.79 1.40
CA ALA A 41 3.60 8.21 2.21
C ALA A 41 2.88 7.06 1.46
N GLY A 42 2.54 7.25 0.19
CA GLY A 42 1.92 6.20 -0.63
C GLY A 42 2.81 4.96 -0.79
N MET A 43 4.12 5.15 -1.00
CA MET A 43 5.09 4.06 -1.07
C MET A 43 5.21 3.30 0.26
N LEU A 44 5.25 4.01 1.39
CA LEU A 44 5.28 3.39 2.71
C LEU A 44 4.02 2.56 2.98
N VAL A 45 2.83 3.10 2.67
CA VAL A 45 1.56 2.39 2.84
C VAL A 45 1.51 1.13 1.97
N LYS A 46 1.95 1.20 0.71
CA LYS A 46 2.10 0.00 -0.14
C LYS A 46 3.05 -1.01 0.48
N GLY A 47 4.22 -0.56 0.90
CA GLY A 47 5.26 -1.41 1.48
C GLY A 47 4.74 -2.18 2.70
N ILE A 48 4.04 -1.50 3.60
CA ILE A 48 3.38 -2.12 4.76
C ILE A 48 2.34 -3.14 4.31
N GLY A 49 1.52 -2.83 3.31
CA GLY A 49 0.54 -3.76 2.74
C GLY A 49 1.19 -5.06 2.23
N VAL A 50 2.31 -4.95 1.52
CA VAL A 50 3.08 -6.11 1.03
C VAL A 50 3.69 -6.91 2.19
N ILE A 51 4.33 -6.24 3.16
CA ILE A 51 4.93 -6.91 4.32
C ILE A 51 3.86 -7.70 5.09
N LEU A 52 2.70 -7.09 5.35
CA LEU A 52 1.59 -7.76 6.02
C LEU A 52 1.04 -8.94 5.21
N ALA A 53 0.97 -8.82 3.88
CA ALA A 53 0.58 -9.94 3.02
C ALA A 53 1.56 -11.11 3.18
N ILE A 54 2.87 -10.84 3.11
CA ILE A 54 3.94 -11.84 3.27
C ILE A 54 3.84 -12.52 4.64
N VAL A 55 3.71 -11.75 5.73
CA VAL A 55 3.58 -12.29 7.09
C VAL A 55 2.37 -13.21 7.22
N GLN A 56 1.23 -12.84 6.62
CA GLN A 56 0.03 -13.68 6.63
C GLN A 56 0.21 -14.97 5.82
N LEU A 57 0.97 -14.91 4.73
CA LEU A 57 1.31 -16.07 3.92
C LEU A 57 2.14 -17.08 4.73
N PHE A 58 3.19 -16.60 5.40
CA PHE A 58 4.02 -17.45 6.27
C PHE A 58 3.27 -18.04 7.46
N LYS A 59 2.36 -17.28 8.09
CA LYS A 59 1.50 -17.77 9.17
C LYS A 59 0.54 -18.88 8.74
N LYS A 60 0.22 -18.98 7.45
CA LYS A 60 -0.68 -20.00 6.92
C LYS A 60 0.06 -21.25 6.46
N THR A 61 1.31 -21.12 6.05
CA THR A 61 2.15 -22.25 5.64
C THR A 61 2.64 -23.10 6.83
N ARG A 62 2.70 -22.51 8.02
CA ARG A 62 3.09 -23.19 9.28
C ARG A 62 1.88 -23.73 10.02
#